data_AF-A0A5E6ZEZ6-F1
#
_entry.id   AF-A0A5E6ZEZ6-F1
#
_cell.length_a   1.000
_cell.length_b   1.000
_cell.length_c   1.000
_cell.angle_alpha   90.00
_cell.angle_beta   90.00
_cell.angle_gamma   90.00
#
_symmetry.space_group_name_H-M   'P 1'
#
loop_
_entity.id
_entity.type
_entity.pdbx_description
1 polymer ?
#
loop_
_entity_poly.entity_id
_entity_poly.type
_entity_poly.pdbx_seq_one_letter_code
_entity_poly.pdbx_strand_id
1 'polypeptide(L)' 'MCTAFAYILFFRLLSSIGPVKSMTVTFMIPPFGVLWGALFLDEPLSMAHVYGGVLIAGALWLVLKPTVAKVSKVVAR' A
#
# COMPACT_ATOMS: atom_id res chain seq x y z
N MET A 1 -3.14 1.67 22.99
CA MET A 1 -1.87 0.95 22.75
C MET A 1 -1.72 0.48 21.31
N CYS A 2 -2.75 -0.08 20.67
CA CYS A 2 -2.69 -0.59 19.30
C CYS A 2 -2.25 0.45 18.23
N THR A 3 -2.86 1.64 18.22
CA THR A 3 -2.56 2.70 17.23
C THR A 3 -1.27 3.46 17.51
N ALA A 4 -0.93 3.69 18.78
CA ALA A 4 0.30 4.41 19.15
C ALA A 4 1.56 3.67 18.65
N PHE A 5 1.60 2.34 18.81
CA PHE A 5 2.70 1.53 18.29
C PHE A 5 2.75 1.51 16.76
N ALA A 6 1.59 1.40 16.10
CA ALA A 6 1.50 1.43 14.64
C ALA A 6 2.01 2.75 14.05
N TYR A 7 1.72 3.90 14.69
CA TYR A 7 2.24 5.19 14.24
C TYR A 7 3.76 5.29 14.34
N ILE A 8 4.38 4.72 15.37
CA ILE A 8 5.85 4.67 15.47
C ILE A 8 6.43 3.91 14.26
N LEU A 9 5.85 2.77 13.89
CA LEU A 9 6.25 2.03 12.69
C LEU A 9 5.99 2.85 11.41
N PHE A 10 4.82 3.48 11.29
CA PHE A 10 4.49 4.30 10.12
C PHE A 10 5.47 5.46 9.91
N PHE A 11 5.83 6.18 10.97
CA PHE A 11 6.82 7.26 10.87
C PHE A 11 8.22 6.75 10.55
N ARG A 12 8.58 5.54 11.00
CA ARG A 12 9.83 4.87 10.58
C ARG A 12 9.81 4.45 9.11
N LEU A 13 8.66 3.99 8.58
CA LEU A 13 8.51 3.76 7.15
C LEU A 13 8.63 5.08 6.38
N LEU A 14 7.94 6.12 6.84
CA LEU A 14 7.97 7.45 6.22
C LEU A 14 9.40 7.99 6.08
N SER A 15 10.24 7.82 7.12
CA SER A 15 11.64 8.28 7.10
C SER A 15 12.58 7.40 6.27
N SER A 16 12.29 6.10 6.10
CA SER A 16 13.19 5.15 5.42
C SER A 16 12.89 4.98 3.93
N ILE A 17 11.63 4.92 3.53
CA ILE A 17 11.21 4.66 2.14
C ILE A 17 10.48 5.83 1.48
N GLY A 18 10.23 6.90 2.24
CA GLY A 18 9.61 8.14 1.77
C GLY A 18 8.07 8.12 1.77
N PRO A 19 7.44 9.31 1.65
CA PRO A 19 6.00 9.48 1.77
C PRO A 19 5.19 8.66 0.77
N VAL A 20 5.62 8.63 -0.49
CA VAL A 20 4.90 7.94 -1.57
C VAL A 20 4.76 6.44 -1.29
N LYS A 21 5.83 5.76 -0.89
CA LYS A 21 5.77 4.33 -0.57
C LYS A 21 5.08 4.04 0.76
N SER A 22 5.15 4.94 1.74
CA SER A 22 4.43 4.75 3.01
C SER A 22 2.90 4.79 2.86
N MET A 23 2.36 5.46 1.83
CA MET A 23 0.91 5.47 1.55
C MET A 23 0.33 4.10 1.18
N THR A 24 1.19 3.13 0.83
CA THR A 24 0.76 1.74 0.61
C THR A 24 0.04 1.14 1.80
N VAL A 25 0.37 1.56 3.03
CA VAL A 25 -0.33 1.16 4.25
C VAL A 25 -1.80 1.57 4.20
N THR A 26 -2.11 2.78 3.70
CA THR A 26 -3.49 3.27 3.55
C THR A 26 -4.23 2.47 2.49
N PHE A 27 -3.57 2.12 1.38
CA PHE A 27 -4.16 1.29 0.33
C PHE A 27 -4.47 -0.15 0.76
N MET A 28 -3.87 -0.63 1.86
CA MET A 28 -4.21 -1.94 2.42
C MET A 28 -5.50 -1.96 3.24
N ILE A 29 -6.04 -0.79 3.65
CA ILE A 29 -7.25 -0.74 4.50
C ILE A 29 -8.45 -1.42 3.81
N PRO A 30 -8.82 -1.13 2.55
CA PRO A 30 -9.98 -1.76 1.93
C PRO A 30 -9.85 -3.28 1.74
N PRO A 31 -8.73 -3.84 1.24
CA PRO A 31 -8.55 -5.28 1.16
C PRO A 31 -8.67 -5.99 2.50
N PHE A 32 -8.13 -5.41 3.58
CA PHE A 32 -8.29 -5.96 4.92
C PHE A 32 -9.75 -5.93 5.39
N GLY A 33 -10.48 -4.85 5.12
CA GLY A 33 -11.90 -4.76 5.43
C GLY A 33 -12.72 -5.83 4.74
N VAL A 34 -12.54 -5.99 3.42
CA VAL A 34 -13.24 -7.01 2.62
C VAL A 34 -12.88 -8.43 3.07
N LEU A 35 -11.59 -8.68 3.34
CA LEU A 35 -11.11 -9.99 3.78
C LEU A 35 -11.72 -10.39 5.13
N TRP A 36 -11.74 -9.48 6.11
CA TRP A 36 -12.35 -9.76 7.41
C TRP A 36 -13.87 -9.86 7.33
N GLY A 37 -14.55 -9.03 6.52
CA GLY A 37 -15.99 -9.13 6.29
C GLY A 37 -16.38 -10.49 5.68
N ALA A 38 -15.63 -10.95 4.68
CA ALA A 38 -15.84 -12.27 4.09
C ALA A 38 -15.55 -13.42 5.06
N LEU A 39 -14.50 -13.32 5.90
CA LEU A 39 -14.10 -14.40 6.80
C LEU A 39 -14.94 -14.52 8.08
N PHE A 40 -15.41 -13.40 8.63
CA PHE A 40 -16.09 -13.38 9.94
C PHE A 40 -17.59 -13.08 9.85
N LEU A 41 -18.04 -12.39 8.80
CA LEU A 41 -19.44 -12.01 8.61
C LEU A 41 -20.11 -12.76 7.45
N ASP A 42 -19.37 -13.62 6.73
CA ASP A 42 -19.83 -14.34 5.53
C ASP A 42 -20.44 -13.40 4.47
N GLU A 43 -19.92 -12.17 4.37
CA GLU A 43 -20.42 -11.19 3.40
C GLU A 43 -20.10 -11.64 1.95
N PRO A 44 -21.11 -11.64 1.05
CA PRO A 44 -20.91 -12.09 -0.32
C PRO A 44 -19.98 -11.15 -1.08
N LEU A 45 -18.89 -11.71 -1.63
CA LEU A 45 -17.97 -10.99 -2.47
C LEU A 45 -18.60 -10.67 -3.83
N SER A 46 -19.14 -9.46 -3.94
CA SER A 46 -19.57 -8.87 -5.22
C SER A 46 -18.40 -8.58 -6.17
N MET A 47 -18.71 -8.52 -7.47
CA MET A 47 -17.77 -8.08 -8.52
C MET A 47 -17.17 -6.70 -8.25
N ALA A 48 -17.88 -5.82 -7.54
CA ALA A 48 -17.35 -4.52 -7.12
C ALA A 48 -16.07 -4.65 -6.27
N HIS A 49 -15.99 -5.65 -5.38
CA HIS A 49 -14.79 -5.91 -4.57
C HIS A 49 -13.62 -6.36 -5.43
N VAL A 50 -13.89 -7.14 -6.48
CA VAL A 50 -12.87 -7.60 -7.43
C VAL A 50 -12.31 -6.41 -8.21
N TYR A 51 -13.16 -5.57 -8.79
CA TYR A 51 -12.72 -4.37 -9.52
C TYR A 51 -11.94 -3.41 -8.61
N GLY A 52 -12.43 -3.18 -7.39
CA GLY A 52 -11.72 -2.38 -6.39
C GLY A 52 -10.36 -2.97 -6.02
N GLY A 53 -10.29 -4.29 -5.81
CA GLY A 53 -9.04 -5.00 -5.53
C GLY A 53 -8.02 -4.89 -6.66
N VAL A 54 -8.45 -5.02 -7.91
CA VAL A 54 -7.59 -4.83 -9.10
C VAL A 54 -7.08 -3.40 -9.19
N LEU A 55 -7.92 -2.39 -8.94
CA LEU A 55 -7.51 -0.99 -8.94
C LEU A 55 -6.45 -0.71 -7.85
N ILE A 56 -6.65 -1.25 -6.65
CA ILE A 56 -5.69 -1.13 -5.55
C ILE A 56 -4.36 -1.81 -5.90
N ALA A 57 -4.40 -3.02 -6.47
CA ALA A 57 -3.21 -3.71 -6.93
C ALA A 57 -2.44 -2.92 -7.99
N GLY A 58 -3.14 -2.31 -8.95
CA GLY A 58 -2.56 -1.42 -9.95
C GLY A 58 -1.91 -0.17 -9.33
N ALA A 59 -2.58 0.45 -8.36
CA ALA A 59 -2.04 1.61 -7.63
C ALA A 59 -0.77 1.23 -6.85
N LEU A 60 -0.78 0.12 -6.11
CA LEU A 60 0.39 -0.39 -5.39
C LEU A 60 1.56 -0.66 -6.34
N TRP A 61 1.30 -1.27 -7.50
CA TRP A 61 2.33 -1.51 -8.50
C TRP A 61 2.95 -0.21 -9.03
N LEU A 62 2.13 0.81 -9.30
CA LEU A 62 2.61 2.10 -9.78
C LEU A 62 3.42 2.84 -8.71
N VAL A 63 3.00 2.76 -7.45
CA VAL A 63 3.65 3.41 -6.29
C VAL A 63 4.95 2.71 -5.90
N LEU A 64 4.99 1.39 -5.97
CA LEU A 64 6.13 0.58 -5.55
C LEU A 64 7.15 0.36 -6.66
N LYS A 65 6.83 0.70 -7.92
CA LYS A 65 7.74 0.58 -9.06
C LYS A 65 9.09 1.21 -8.71
N PRO A 66 10.19 0.42 -8.69
CA PRO A 66 11.52 0.98 -8.54
C PRO A 66 11.78 1.84 -9.77
N THR A 67 11.90 3.16 -9.61
CA THR A 67 12.55 3.99 -10.64
C THR A 67 13.98 3.48 -10.73
N VAL A 68 14.25 2.60 -11.70
CA VAL A 68 15.61 2.14 -12.03
C VAL A 68 16.49 3.38 -12.08
N ALA A 69 17.51 3.38 -11.24
CA ALA A 69 18.42 4.48 -10.97
C ALA A 69 18.90 5.16 -12.26
N LYS A 70 18.23 6.23 -12.68
CA LYS A 70 18.73 7.10 -13.76
C LYS A 70 19.67 8.19 -13.22
N VAL A 71 20.38 7.89 -12.14
CA VAL A 71 21.41 8.77 -11.54
C VAL A 71 22.81 8.45 -12.09
N SER A 72 23.02 7.27 -12.70
CA SER A 72 24.36 6.90 -13.21
C SER A 72 24.84 7.69 -14.44
N LYS A 73 24.00 8.55 -15.06
CA LYS A 73 24.39 9.33 -16.25
C LYS A 73 24.69 10.81 -16.01
N VAL A 74 24.47 11.33 -14.80
CA VAL A 74 24.74 12.76 -14.51
C VAL A 74 26.12 12.96 -13.85
N VAL A 75 26.63 11.96 -13.14
CA VAL A 75 27.98 11.98 -12.50
C VAL A 75 29.10 11.51 -13.46
N ALA A 76 28.79 11.31 -14.75
CA ALA A 76 29.76 10.93 -15.77
C ALA A 76 29.96 12.01 -16.84
N ARG A 77 29.59 13.26 -16.55
CA ARG A 77 29.80 14.42 -17.42
C ARG A 77 30.49 15.54 -16.69
#